data_AF-A0A946YQH2-F1
#
_entry.id   AF-A0A946YQH2-F1
#
_cell.length_a   1.000
_cell.length_b   1.000
_cell.length_c   1.000
_cell.angle_alpha   90.00
_cell.angle_beta   90.00
_cell.angle_gamma   90.00
#
_symmetry.space_group_name_H-M   'P 1'
#
loop_
_entity.id
_entity.type
_entity.pdbx_description
1 polymer ?
#
loop_
_entity_poly.entity_id
_entity_poly.type
_entity_poly.pdbx_seq_one_letter_code
_entity_poly.pdbx_strand_id
1 'polypeptide(L)'
;NTLIAEKEPNLIVCWGGHSIGRDEYDYTKKVGYELGLRELDICTGCGPGAMKGPMKGAAVAHRKQRNYLGRYLGISEPGIIAAESPNPVVNELVIMPDIEKRLEAFVRAGHGIVVFPGGVGTAEEIFYLLGLMLHQDNRQQRIPLVFTAPESSADYFQSIDEFIGLTLGAEAQSMYEIIIGDPVAVASSMLRGMQRVRKIRRDAKDAYYFNWSLCVPREMQSPFHPTHATMAALNLNDGQPPFTTAVNLRAMFSGLVAGNVKAEGIADIAEHGNYQISGDAKFMQAVDQLLRSFVQQGRMKINASAYTPCYDIVR
;
A
#
# COMPACT_ATOMS: atom_id res chain seq x y z
N ASN A 1 22.84 -1.96 -4.05
CA ASN A 1 23.22 -0.54 -3.77
C ASN A 1 22.02 0.35 -3.48
N THR A 2 20.95 -0.16 -2.85
CA THR A 2 19.68 0.58 -2.61
C THR A 2 19.73 1.48 -1.37
N LEU A 3 20.60 1.17 -0.42
CA LEU A 3 20.76 1.93 0.83
C LEU A 3 21.94 2.88 0.69
N ILE A 4 21.69 4.19 0.74
CA ILE A 4 22.69 5.24 0.48
C ILE A 4 22.92 6.04 1.77
N ALA A 5 24.09 5.86 2.40
CA ALA A 5 24.38 6.41 3.72
C ALA A 5 24.34 7.94 3.80
N GLU A 6 24.83 8.60 2.75
CA GLU A 6 25.02 10.06 2.72
C GLU A 6 23.79 10.83 2.21
N LYS A 7 22.62 10.17 2.14
CA LYS A 7 21.38 10.78 1.64
C LYS A 7 20.42 11.09 2.78
N GLU A 8 19.96 12.34 2.82
CA GLU A 8 18.87 12.77 3.71
C GLU A 8 17.53 12.12 3.31
N PRO A 9 16.54 12.01 4.22
CA PRO A 9 15.23 11.45 3.93
C PRO A 9 14.53 12.12 2.73
N ASN A 10 14.34 11.37 1.65
CA ASN A 10 13.66 11.89 0.44
C ASN A 10 12.88 10.84 -0.38
N LEU A 11 12.90 9.56 0.01
CA LEU A 11 12.24 8.47 -0.71
C LEU A 11 10.76 8.35 -0.30
N ILE A 12 9.85 8.58 -1.27
CA ILE A 12 8.40 8.47 -1.08
C ILE A 12 7.91 7.17 -1.70
N VAL A 13 7.26 6.33 -0.91
CA VAL A 13 6.59 5.13 -1.40
C VAL A 13 5.23 5.53 -1.96
N CYS A 14 4.93 5.10 -3.17
CA CYS A 14 3.66 5.33 -3.84
C CYS A 14 2.96 3.98 -4.04
N TRP A 15 1.86 3.79 -3.34
CA TRP A 15 0.97 2.62 -3.43
C TRP A 15 -0.31 2.96 -4.18
N GLY A 16 -0.93 1.98 -4.82
CA GLY A 16 -2.19 2.16 -5.55
C GLY A 16 -2.44 1.08 -6.58
N GLY A 17 -3.60 1.15 -7.23
CA GLY A 17 -4.07 0.09 -8.12
C GLY A 17 -3.21 -0.10 -9.38
N HIS A 18 -3.03 -1.37 -9.77
CA HIS A 18 -2.53 -1.75 -11.08
C HIS A 18 -3.57 -1.46 -12.19
N SER A 19 -4.86 -1.54 -11.85
CA SER A 19 -6.00 -1.23 -12.72
C SER A 19 -6.72 0.02 -12.20
N ILE A 20 -6.53 1.14 -12.90
CA ILE A 20 -7.12 2.45 -12.56
C ILE A 20 -7.60 3.17 -13.82
N GLY A 21 -8.60 4.04 -13.64
CA GLY A 21 -9.14 4.87 -14.71
C GLY A 21 -8.13 5.89 -15.25
N ARG A 22 -8.45 6.51 -16.39
CA ARG A 22 -7.53 7.47 -17.01
C ARG A 22 -7.30 8.71 -16.14
N ASP A 23 -8.35 9.21 -15.50
CA ASP A 23 -8.26 10.39 -14.65
C ASP A 23 -7.39 10.13 -13.41
N GLU A 24 -7.60 9.00 -12.73
CA GLU A 24 -6.73 8.54 -11.64
C GLU A 24 -5.27 8.40 -12.08
N TYR A 25 -5.02 7.78 -13.24
CA TYR A 25 -3.66 7.66 -13.77
C TYR A 25 -3.01 9.01 -14.07
N ASP A 26 -3.76 9.94 -14.67
CA ASP A 26 -3.26 11.30 -14.94
C ASP A 26 -3.02 12.08 -13.64
N TYR A 27 -3.86 11.89 -12.63
CA TYR A 27 -3.67 12.43 -11.28
C TYR A 27 -2.39 11.90 -10.61
N THR A 28 -2.14 10.58 -10.66
CA THR A 28 -0.90 10.00 -10.09
C THR A 28 0.37 10.57 -10.73
N LYS A 29 0.34 10.87 -12.04
CA LYS A 29 1.45 11.58 -12.72
C LYS A 29 1.61 13.01 -12.23
N LYS A 30 0.51 13.75 -11.99
CA LYS A 30 0.56 15.11 -11.43
C LYS A 30 1.18 15.11 -10.03
N VAL A 31 0.77 14.17 -9.17
CA VAL A 31 1.37 14.01 -7.84
C VAL A 31 2.85 13.68 -7.94
N GLY A 32 3.23 12.71 -8.78
CA GLY A 32 4.65 12.39 -9.02
C GLY A 32 5.47 13.57 -9.54
N TYR A 33 4.89 14.38 -10.42
CA TYR A 33 5.51 15.61 -10.91
C TYR A 33 5.74 16.62 -9.77
N GLU A 34 4.76 16.85 -8.91
CA GLU A 34 4.89 17.74 -7.75
C GLU A 34 5.89 17.25 -6.69
N LEU A 35 5.96 15.93 -6.48
CA LEU A 35 7.00 15.30 -5.65
C LEU A 35 8.39 15.53 -6.25
N GLY A 36 8.55 15.29 -7.55
CA GLY A 36 9.83 15.49 -8.23
C GLY A 36 10.27 16.96 -8.29
N LEU A 37 9.33 17.92 -8.34
CA LEU A 37 9.68 19.35 -8.26
C LEU A 37 10.31 19.74 -6.91
N ARG A 38 10.12 18.90 -5.88
CA ARG A 38 10.68 19.05 -4.54
C ARG A 38 11.84 18.09 -4.28
N GLU A 39 12.43 17.53 -5.34
CA GLU A 39 13.58 16.61 -5.29
C GLU A 39 13.34 15.32 -4.49
N LEU A 40 12.07 14.94 -4.33
CA LEU A 40 11.70 13.68 -3.69
C LEU A 40 11.82 12.53 -4.70
N ASP A 41 12.38 11.41 -4.25
CA ASP A 41 12.51 10.17 -5.02
C ASP A 41 11.25 9.30 -4.86
N ILE A 42 11.06 8.35 -5.78
CA ILE A 42 9.85 7.52 -5.84
C ILE A 42 10.21 6.05 -5.66
N CYS A 43 9.49 5.38 -4.78
CA CYS A 43 9.48 3.93 -4.62
C CYS A 43 8.08 3.36 -4.93
N THR A 44 7.98 2.25 -5.66
CA THR A 44 6.68 1.61 -6.00
C THR A 44 6.80 0.09 -6.07
N GLY A 45 5.66 -0.58 -6.25
CA GLY A 45 5.52 -2.00 -6.57
C GLY A 45 5.78 -2.41 -8.01
N CYS A 46 6.50 -1.62 -8.82
CA CYS A 46 6.93 -1.94 -10.20
C CYS A 46 5.86 -1.88 -11.30
N GLY A 47 4.62 -2.32 -11.02
CA GLY A 47 3.59 -2.59 -12.02
C GLY A 47 2.98 -1.40 -12.79
N PRO A 48 1.84 -1.59 -13.47
CA PRO A 48 1.14 -0.55 -14.23
C PRO A 48 0.36 0.41 -13.30
N GLY A 49 -0.50 1.25 -13.89
CA GLY A 49 -1.38 2.13 -13.13
C GLY A 49 -0.63 3.09 -12.19
N ALA A 50 -1.04 3.11 -10.92
CA ALA A 50 -0.48 3.97 -9.88
C ALA A 50 0.97 3.63 -9.52
N MET A 51 1.48 2.45 -9.89
CA MET A 51 2.89 2.08 -9.69
C MET A 51 3.81 2.63 -10.80
N LYS A 52 3.24 3.16 -11.90
CA LYS A 52 4.00 3.75 -13.02
C LYS A 52 3.83 5.26 -13.12
N GLY A 53 2.61 5.76 -12.88
CA GLY A 53 2.27 7.17 -13.07
C GLY A 53 3.17 8.14 -12.30
N PRO A 54 3.36 7.97 -10.98
CA PRO A 54 4.20 8.86 -10.18
C PRO A 54 5.63 8.96 -10.69
N MET A 55 6.25 7.83 -11.08
CA MET A 55 7.60 7.81 -11.66
C MET A 55 7.68 8.61 -12.96
N LYS A 56 6.67 8.51 -13.85
CA LYS A 56 6.63 9.31 -15.09
C LYS A 56 6.55 10.80 -14.81
N GLY A 57 5.76 11.20 -13.82
CA GLY A 57 5.67 12.60 -13.39
C GLY A 57 7.00 13.11 -12.85
N ALA A 58 7.58 12.36 -11.91
CA ALA A 58 8.84 12.70 -11.26
C ALA A 58 10.00 12.80 -12.27
N ALA A 59 10.08 11.91 -13.26
CA ALA A 59 11.10 11.95 -14.32
C ALA A 59 11.09 13.20 -15.18
N VAL A 60 9.94 13.86 -15.33
CA VAL A 60 9.88 15.17 -15.99
C VAL A 60 10.34 16.26 -15.03
N ALA A 61 9.86 16.23 -13.79
CA ALA A 61 10.15 17.25 -12.78
C ALA A 61 11.62 17.26 -12.32
N HIS A 62 12.22 16.09 -12.07
CA HIS A 62 13.63 15.96 -11.72
C HIS A 62 14.53 16.59 -12.80
N ARG A 63 14.23 16.39 -14.09
CA ARG A 63 14.95 17.05 -15.18
C ARG A 63 14.79 18.57 -15.16
N LYS A 64 13.60 19.08 -14.83
CA LYS A 64 13.39 20.54 -14.66
C LYS A 64 14.21 21.10 -13.49
N GLN A 65 14.34 20.34 -12.40
CA GLN A 65 15.16 20.70 -11.24
C GLN A 65 16.64 20.36 -11.40
N ARG A 66 17.08 19.85 -12.56
CA ARG A 66 18.45 19.39 -12.80
C ARG A 66 18.92 18.31 -11.81
N ASN A 67 17.98 17.55 -11.24
CA ASN A 67 18.27 16.35 -10.48
C ASN A 67 18.48 15.17 -11.45
N TYR A 68 19.73 14.91 -11.81
CA TYR A 68 20.09 13.81 -12.71
C TYR A 68 20.23 12.45 -12.01
N LEU A 69 20.22 12.45 -10.66
CA LEU A 69 20.38 11.26 -9.82
C LEU A 69 19.06 10.84 -9.15
N GLY A 70 17.93 11.22 -9.75
CA GLY A 70 16.60 10.83 -9.30
C GLY A 70 16.44 9.32 -9.23
N ARG A 71 15.91 8.83 -8.12
CA ARG A 71 15.75 7.39 -7.86
C ARG A 71 14.30 6.96 -8.09
N TYR A 72 14.16 5.90 -8.89
CA TYR A 72 12.90 5.22 -9.19
C TYR A 72 13.04 3.77 -8.76
N LEU A 73 12.85 3.54 -7.46
CA LEU A 73 12.99 2.24 -6.82
C LEU A 73 11.74 1.40 -7.06
N GLY A 74 11.90 0.28 -7.75
CA GLY A 74 10.90 -0.76 -7.86
C GLY A 74 11.20 -1.90 -6.90
N ILE A 75 10.24 -2.28 -6.06
CA ILE A 75 10.34 -3.46 -5.20
C ILE A 75 9.26 -4.46 -5.63
N SER A 76 9.69 -5.65 -6.04
CA SER A 76 8.80 -6.74 -6.47
C SER A 76 9.17 -8.04 -5.75
N GLU A 77 8.45 -9.13 -6.04
CA GLU A 77 8.72 -10.48 -5.53
C GLU A 77 8.29 -11.53 -6.57
N PRO A 78 8.85 -12.76 -6.55
CA PRO A 78 8.62 -13.76 -7.60
C PRO A 78 7.15 -14.08 -7.90
N GLY A 79 6.28 -14.11 -6.87
CA GLY A 79 4.88 -14.47 -7.00
C GLY A 79 4.01 -13.44 -7.71
N ILE A 80 4.48 -12.19 -7.86
CA ILE A 80 3.69 -11.09 -8.45
C ILE A 80 4.39 -10.44 -9.66
N ILE A 81 5.69 -10.61 -9.83
CA ILE A 81 6.46 -9.91 -10.88
C ILE A 81 5.97 -10.20 -12.31
N ALA A 82 5.35 -11.36 -12.55
CA ALA A 82 4.74 -11.67 -13.83
C ALA A 82 3.43 -10.89 -14.08
N ALA A 83 2.63 -10.66 -13.03
CA ALA A 83 1.39 -9.88 -13.11
C ALA A 83 1.65 -8.37 -13.07
N GLU A 84 2.65 -7.95 -12.30
CA GLU A 84 3.01 -6.54 -12.05
C GLU A 84 4.47 -6.28 -12.47
N SER A 85 4.77 -6.52 -13.74
CA SER A 85 6.13 -6.43 -14.25
C SER A 85 6.73 -5.02 -14.12
N PRO A 86 8.04 -4.91 -13.81
CA PRO A 86 8.73 -3.62 -13.72
C PRO A 86 8.57 -2.78 -14.96
N ASN A 87 8.01 -1.59 -14.78
CA ASN A 87 7.90 -0.62 -15.85
C ASN A 87 9.29 -0.02 -16.20
N PRO A 88 9.54 0.38 -17.47
CA PRO A 88 10.88 0.83 -17.89
C PRO A 88 11.38 2.14 -17.27
N VAL A 89 10.59 2.82 -16.44
CA VAL A 89 11.03 4.03 -15.72
C VAL A 89 11.82 3.65 -14.46
N VAL A 90 11.62 2.44 -13.94
CA VAL A 90 12.38 1.90 -12.80
C VAL A 90 13.87 1.86 -13.17
N ASN A 91 14.70 2.51 -12.37
CA ASN A 91 16.17 2.50 -12.54
C ASN A 91 16.90 1.75 -11.42
N GLU A 92 16.20 1.39 -10.35
CA GLU A 92 16.67 0.50 -9.30
C GLU A 92 15.60 -0.56 -9.04
N LEU A 93 15.88 -1.82 -9.40
CA LEU A 93 14.95 -2.94 -9.15
C LEU A 93 15.48 -3.82 -8.03
N VAL A 94 14.62 -4.12 -7.06
CA VAL A 94 14.88 -5.09 -5.98
C VAL A 94 13.79 -6.16 -6.03
N ILE A 95 14.21 -7.43 -6.03
CA ILE A 95 13.31 -8.58 -5.96
C ILE A 95 13.46 -9.19 -4.57
N MET A 96 12.43 -9.04 -3.75
CA MET A 96 12.37 -9.62 -2.41
C MET A 96 11.92 -11.08 -2.48
N PRO A 97 12.25 -11.92 -1.48
CA PRO A 97 11.90 -13.35 -1.52
C PRO A 97 10.39 -13.63 -1.49
N ASP A 98 9.61 -12.79 -0.82
CA ASP A 98 8.17 -12.95 -0.63
C ASP A 98 7.48 -11.58 -0.40
N ILE A 99 6.15 -11.61 -0.30
CA ILE A 99 5.30 -10.43 -0.12
C ILE A 99 5.62 -9.72 1.20
N GLU A 100 5.76 -10.45 2.30
CA GLU A 100 6.01 -9.86 3.62
C GLU A 100 7.35 -9.13 3.67
N LYS A 101 8.41 -9.70 3.08
CA LYS A 101 9.69 -9.01 2.95
C LYS A 101 9.62 -7.82 1.99
N ARG A 102 8.78 -7.88 0.95
CA ARG A 102 8.47 -6.72 0.09
C ARG A 102 7.79 -5.60 0.89
N LEU A 103 6.78 -5.92 1.70
CA LEU A 103 6.09 -4.96 2.57
C LEU A 103 7.04 -4.34 3.59
N GLU A 104 7.87 -5.15 4.24
CA GLU A 104 8.89 -4.69 5.19
C GLU A 104 9.90 -3.76 4.50
N ALA A 105 10.35 -4.10 3.29
CA ALA A 105 11.28 -3.27 2.53
C ALA A 105 10.69 -1.87 2.24
N PHE A 106 9.40 -1.78 1.90
CA PHE A 106 8.74 -0.49 1.70
C PHE A 106 8.78 0.39 2.96
N VAL A 107 8.35 -0.15 4.10
CA VAL A 107 8.23 0.65 5.33
C VAL A 107 9.58 0.97 5.99
N ARG A 108 10.62 0.17 5.69
CA ARG A 108 11.97 0.45 6.18
C ARG A 108 12.74 1.43 5.30
N ALA A 109 12.64 1.33 3.98
CA ALA A 109 13.32 2.24 3.06
C ALA A 109 12.57 3.55 2.83
N GLY A 110 11.23 3.51 2.86
CA GLY A 110 10.36 4.66 2.68
C GLY A 110 10.45 5.65 3.83
N HIS A 111 10.45 6.94 3.50
CA HIS A 111 10.40 8.02 4.48
C HIS A 111 8.99 8.61 4.61
N GLY A 112 8.15 8.44 3.59
CA GLY A 112 6.76 8.87 3.56
C GLY A 112 6.00 8.06 2.52
N ILE A 113 4.70 7.97 2.66
CA ILE A 113 3.86 7.07 1.88
C ILE A 113 2.68 7.85 1.33
N VAL A 114 2.48 7.75 0.02
CA VAL A 114 1.32 8.26 -0.70
C VAL A 114 0.53 7.07 -1.22
N VAL A 115 -0.75 7.01 -0.91
CA VAL A 115 -1.65 5.95 -1.36
C VAL A 115 -2.68 6.54 -2.31
N PHE A 116 -2.75 5.98 -3.51
CA PHE A 116 -3.76 6.27 -4.53
C PHE A 116 -4.87 5.21 -4.51
N PRO A 117 -6.02 5.45 -5.17
CA PRO A 117 -7.06 4.44 -5.29
C PRO A 117 -6.54 3.13 -5.88
N GLY A 118 -6.96 2.01 -5.28
CA GLY A 118 -6.52 0.67 -5.66
C GLY A 118 -7.44 -0.44 -5.18
N GLY A 119 -7.07 -1.67 -5.52
CA GLY A 119 -7.84 -2.87 -5.14
C GLY A 119 -7.32 -3.50 -3.84
N VAL A 120 -7.51 -4.81 -3.73
CA VAL A 120 -7.14 -5.59 -2.54
C VAL A 120 -5.64 -5.54 -2.20
N GLY A 121 -4.74 -5.45 -3.18
CA GLY A 121 -3.30 -5.31 -2.90
C GLY A 121 -2.94 -3.97 -2.23
N THR A 122 -3.60 -2.89 -2.64
CA THR A 122 -3.42 -1.59 -1.98
C THR A 122 -4.03 -1.60 -0.58
N ALA A 123 -5.15 -2.28 -0.39
CA ALA A 123 -5.73 -2.48 0.94
C ALA A 123 -4.77 -3.28 1.86
N GLU A 124 -4.16 -4.36 1.36
CA GLU A 124 -3.12 -5.12 2.10
C GLU A 124 -1.99 -4.20 2.59
N GLU A 125 -1.45 -3.36 1.70
CA GLU A 125 -0.38 -2.40 2.01
C GLU A 125 -0.81 -1.39 3.09
N ILE A 126 -2.05 -0.86 3.01
CA ILE A 126 -2.62 0.04 4.02
C ILE A 126 -2.71 -0.66 5.39
N PHE A 127 -3.30 -1.85 5.46
CA PHE A 127 -3.51 -2.55 6.72
C PHE A 127 -2.21 -3.05 7.33
N TYR A 128 -1.21 -3.40 6.52
CA TYR A 128 0.14 -3.67 6.98
C TYR A 128 0.74 -2.46 7.71
N LEU A 129 0.73 -1.28 7.08
CA LEU A 129 1.30 -0.06 7.65
C LEU A 129 0.56 0.40 8.90
N LEU A 130 -0.78 0.46 8.87
CA LEU A 130 -1.57 0.88 10.02
C LEU A 130 -1.40 -0.07 11.19
N GLY A 131 -1.34 -1.39 10.94
CA GLY A 131 -1.02 -2.37 11.98
C GLY A 131 0.33 -2.06 12.64
N LEU A 132 1.38 -1.79 11.85
CA LEU A 132 2.68 -1.40 12.42
C LEU A 132 2.58 -0.12 13.25
N MET A 133 1.88 0.91 12.76
CA MET A 133 1.76 2.19 13.48
C MET A 133 0.92 2.10 14.77
N LEU A 134 -0.03 1.16 14.84
CA LEU A 134 -0.81 0.86 16.05
C LEU A 134 -0.05 0.03 17.09
N HIS A 135 1.09 -0.57 16.72
CA HIS A 135 1.88 -1.38 17.64
C HIS A 135 2.49 -0.50 18.75
N GLN A 136 2.45 -0.98 20.00
CA GLN A 136 2.88 -0.23 21.18
C GLN A 136 4.33 0.28 21.11
N ASP A 137 5.22 -0.50 20.50
CA ASP A 137 6.64 -0.14 20.37
C ASP A 137 6.89 0.92 19.28
N ASN A 138 5.90 1.20 18.44
CA ASN A 138 5.99 2.17 17.36
C ASN A 138 5.33 3.51 17.70
N ARG A 139 4.90 3.72 18.96
CA ARG A 139 4.28 4.98 19.41
C ARG A 139 5.11 6.24 19.16
N GLN A 140 6.44 6.10 19.06
CA GLN A 140 7.36 7.21 18.76
C GLN A 140 7.66 7.36 17.25
N GLN A 141 7.29 6.38 16.43
CA GLN A 141 7.44 6.44 14.98
C GLN A 141 6.40 7.40 14.40
N ARG A 142 6.80 8.18 13.40
CA ARG A 142 5.87 8.95 12.57
C ARG A 142 6.28 8.78 11.12
N ILE A 143 5.51 8.00 10.38
CA ILE A 143 5.64 7.86 8.94
C ILE A 143 4.53 8.74 8.33
N PRO A 144 4.87 9.82 7.61
CA PRO A 144 3.89 10.61 6.87
C PRO A 144 3.10 9.71 5.92
N LEU A 145 1.78 9.73 6.06
CA LEU A 145 0.86 8.90 5.26
C LEU A 145 -0.23 9.81 4.67
N VAL A 146 -0.31 9.87 3.35
CA VAL A 146 -1.33 10.65 2.64
C VAL A 146 -2.13 9.73 1.72
N PHE A 147 -3.44 9.73 1.90
CA PHE A 147 -4.40 9.13 0.98
C PHE A 147 -4.87 10.20 0.01
N THR A 148 -4.79 9.94 -1.30
CA THR A 148 -5.11 10.98 -2.29
C THR A 148 -5.71 10.45 -3.57
N ALA A 149 -6.74 11.13 -4.05
CA ALA A 149 -7.46 10.80 -5.27
C ALA A 149 -7.80 12.08 -6.06
N PRO A 150 -8.07 11.99 -7.37
CA PRO A 150 -8.77 13.06 -8.07
C PRO A 150 -10.19 13.26 -7.48
N GLU A 151 -10.81 14.41 -7.75
CA GLU A 151 -12.17 14.72 -7.28
C GLU A 151 -13.19 13.66 -7.73
N SER A 152 -13.02 13.11 -8.94
CA SER A 152 -13.87 12.06 -9.52
C SER A 152 -13.88 10.74 -8.75
N SER A 153 -12.88 10.52 -7.87
CA SER A 153 -12.73 9.32 -7.06
C SER A 153 -12.66 9.62 -5.56
N ALA A 154 -13.20 10.75 -5.11
CA ALA A 154 -13.21 11.14 -3.69
C ALA A 154 -13.87 10.08 -2.79
N ASP A 155 -14.99 9.51 -3.24
CA ASP A 155 -15.79 8.51 -2.51
C ASP A 155 -15.00 7.22 -2.19
N TYR A 156 -13.93 6.93 -2.94
CA TYR A 156 -13.07 5.79 -2.67
C TYR A 156 -12.44 5.89 -1.27
N PHE A 157 -11.85 7.05 -0.95
CA PHE A 157 -11.19 7.22 0.35
C PHE A 157 -12.18 7.48 1.48
N GLN A 158 -13.40 7.95 1.17
CA GLN A 158 -14.48 7.91 2.17
C GLN A 158 -14.78 6.46 2.58
N SER A 159 -14.94 5.55 1.62
CA SER A 159 -15.23 4.14 1.91
C SER A 159 -14.10 3.45 2.69
N ILE A 160 -12.84 3.76 2.36
CA ILE A 160 -11.66 3.25 3.08
C ILE A 160 -11.60 3.83 4.49
N ASP A 161 -11.82 5.13 4.66
CA ASP A 161 -11.79 5.81 5.96
C ASP A 161 -12.88 5.27 6.90
N GLU A 162 -14.11 5.12 6.41
CA GLU A 162 -15.21 4.50 7.15
C GLU A 162 -14.88 3.07 7.57
N PHE A 163 -14.28 2.27 6.67
CA PHE A 163 -13.88 0.91 6.97
C PHE A 163 -12.75 0.84 8.01
N ILE A 164 -11.75 1.72 7.93
CA ILE A 164 -10.68 1.83 8.93
C ILE A 164 -11.26 2.25 10.29
N GLY A 165 -12.14 3.24 10.32
CA GLY A 165 -12.80 3.69 11.55
C GLY A 165 -13.62 2.60 12.21
N LEU A 166 -14.33 1.79 11.42
CA LEU A 166 -15.13 0.67 11.92
C LEU A 166 -14.27 -0.49 12.45
N THR A 167 -13.14 -0.79 11.81
CA THR A 167 -12.34 -1.99 12.11
C THR A 167 -11.16 -1.73 13.06
N LEU A 168 -10.43 -0.62 12.88
CA LEU A 168 -9.24 -0.26 13.65
C LEU A 168 -9.46 0.92 14.61
N GLY A 169 -10.55 1.68 14.42
CA GLY A 169 -10.94 2.79 15.28
C GLY A 169 -10.30 4.14 14.92
N ALA A 170 -10.72 5.19 15.63
CA ALA A 170 -10.31 6.57 15.38
C ALA A 170 -8.81 6.83 15.57
N GLU A 171 -8.13 6.02 16.39
CA GLU A 171 -6.67 6.12 16.53
C GLU A 171 -5.97 5.86 15.19
N ALA A 172 -6.42 4.84 14.43
CA ALA A 172 -5.90 4.54 13.10
C ALA A 172 -6.21 5.65 12.10
N GLN A 173 -7.43 6.23 12.15
CA GLN A 173 -7.81 7.34 11.28
C GLN A 173 -6.94 8.60 11.49
N SER A 174 -6.43 8.80 12.71
CA SER A 174 -5.54 9.93 13.03
C SER A 174 -4.11 9.80 12.44
N MET A 175 -3.78 8.65 11.87
CA MET A 175 -2.43 8.35 11.37
C MET A 175 -2.18 8.82 9.93
N TYR A 176 -3.23 9.20 9.19
CA TYR A 176 -3.14 9.67 7.80
C TYR A 176 -3.88 10.98 7.58
N GLU A 177 -3.55 11.61 6.45
CA GLU A 177 -4.25 12.77 5.90
C GLU A 177 -4.92 12.37 4.58
N ILE A 178 -6.18 12.75 4.36
CA ILE A 178 -6.85 12.58 3.07
C ILE A 178 -6.80 13.91 2.32
N ILE A 179 -6.19 13.92 1.13
CA ILE A 179 -6.08 15.10 0.27
C ILE A 179 -6.69 14.79 -1.09
N ILE A 180 -7.79 15.44 -1.43
CA ILE A 180 -8.51 15.22 -2.70
C ILE A 180 -8.20 16.35 -3.68
N GLY A 181 -7.88 15.99 -4.93
CA GLY A 181 -7.77 16.94 -6.05
C GLY A 181 -6.57 17.89 -6.02
N ASP A 182 -5.71 17.84 -4.99
CA ASP A 182 -4.60 18.78 -4.82
C ASP A 182 -3.22 18.09 -4.76
N PRO A 183 -2.58 17.86 -5.93
CA PRO A 183 -1.23 17.30 -6.01
C PRO A 183 -0.15 18.15 -5.31
N VAL A 184 -0.34 19.47 -5.25
CA VAL A 184 0.62 20.40 -4.65
C VAL A 184 0.59 20.25 -3.14
N ALA A 185 -0.60 20.15 -2.55
CA ALA A 185 -0.78 19.88 -1.13
C ALA A 185 -0.20 18.52 -0.73
N VAL A 186 -0.42 17.47 -1.52
CA VAL A 186 0.20 16.13 -1.29
C VAL A 186 1.71 16.25 -1.19
N ALA A 187 2.35 16.85 -2.20
CA ALA A 187 3.81 16.94 -2.23
C ALA A 187 4.36 17.87 -1.14
N SER A 188 3.62 18.91 -0.76
CA SER A 188 3.98 19.80 0.34
C SER A 188 3.83 19.13 1.71
N SER A 189 2.81 18.28 1.89
CA SER A 189 2.65 17.45 3.11
C SER A 189 3.80 16.47 3.24
N MET A 190 4.18 15.78 2.17
CA MET A 190 5.35 14.88 2.15
C MET A 190 6.66 15.61 2.48
N LEU A 191 6.89 16.79 1.90
CA LEU A 191 8.11 17.57 2.17
C LEU A 191 8.23 17.98 3.65
N ARG A 192 7.12 18.43 4.27
CA ARG A 192 7.07 18.69 5.73
C ARG A 192 7.31 17.40 6.52
N GLY A 193 6.77 16.29 6.04
CA GLY A 193 6.99 14.96 6.58
C GLY A 193 8.47 14.57 6.63
N MET A 194 9.24 14.82 5.56
CA MET A 194 10.68 14.52 5.51
C MET A 194 11.47 15.22 6.62
N GLN A 195 11.14 16.48 6.93
CA GLN A 195 11.78 17.22 8.03
C GLN A 195 11.53 16.56 9.38
N ARG A 196 10.31 16.04 9.59
CA ARG A 196 9.93 15.33 10.81
C ARG A 196 10.63 13.98 10.92
N VAL A 197 10.68 13.23 9.82
CA VAL A 197 11.38 11.93 9.75
C VAL A 197 12.86 12.11 10.04
N ARG A 198 13.51 13.11 9.43
CA ARG A 198 14.90 13.47 9.72
C ARG A 198 15.13 13.75 11.20
N LYS A 199 14.24 14.53 11.84
CA LYS A 199 14.33 14.78 13.28
C LYS A 199 14.20 13.50 14.11
N ILE A 200 13.20 12.67 13.83
CA ILE A 200 12.97 11.41 14.55
C ILE A 200 14.17 10.48 14.44
N ARG A 201 14.71 10.28 13.22
CA ARG A 201 15.88 9.40 13.02
C ARG A 201 17.12 9.92 13.74
N ARG A 202 17.38 11.23 13.72
CA ARG A 202 18.48 11.82 14.51
C ARG A 202 18.30 11.63 16.01
N ASP A 203 17.12 11.93 16.53
CA ASP A 203 16.83 11.84 17.97
C ASP A 203 16.94 10.38 18.45
N ALA A 204 16.56 9.41 17.60
CA ALA A 204 16.70 7.98 17.86
C ALA A 204 18.10 7.40 17.56
N LYS A 205 19.03 8.19 17.00
CA LYS A 205 20.32 7.72 16.46
C LYS A 205 20.17 6.57 15.44
N ASP A 206 19.12 6.63 14.65
CA ASP A 206 18.79 5.66 13.61
C ASP A 206 19.29 6.15 12.24
N ALA A 207 19.43 5.22 11.30
CA ALA A 207 19.82 5.54 9.93
C ALA A 207 18.69 6.27 9.19
N TYR A 208 19.06 7.12 8.22
CA TYR A 208 18.09 7.68 7.29
C TYR A 208 17.66 6.64 6.25
N TYR A 209 18.62 5.98 5.63
CA TYR A 209 18.42 5.04 4.53
C TYR A 209 17.67 3.75 4.91
N PHE A 210 17.48 3.45 6.19
CA PHE A 210 16.76 2.27 6.66
C PHE A 210 16.22 2.50 8.08
N ASN A 211 14.93 2.26 8.29
CA ASN A 211 14.27 2.41 9.59
C ASN A 211 14.53 1.21 10.50
N TRP A 212 15.62 1.20 11.27
CA TRP A 212 15.90 0.11 12.20
C TRP A 212 15.04 0.17 13.45
N SER A 213 14.70 1.39 13.89
CA SER A 213 13.90 1.63 15.10
C SER A 213 12.42 1.26 14.93
N LEU A 214 11.95 1.04 13.70
CA LEU A 214 10.62 0.48 13.46
C LEU A 214 10.56 -0.98 13.91
N CYS A 215 9.71 -1.24 14.89
CA CYS A 215 9.35 -2.59 15.30
C CYS A 215 8.42 -3.19 14.24
N VAL A 216 8.81 -4.35 13.70
CA VAL A 216 7.98 -5.15 12.78
C VAL A 216 7.76 -6.49 13.47
N PRO A 217 6.62 -6.72 14.16
CA PRO A 217 6.38 -7.95 14.90
C PRO A 217 6.37 -9.18 14.00
N ARG A 218 6.57 -10.38 14.58
CA ARG A 218 6.74 -11.63 13.82
C ARG A 218 5.51 -11.97 12.98
N GLU A 219 4.33 -11.61 13.44
CA GLU A 219 3.03 -11.75 12.77
C GLU A 219 2.94 -10.94 11.47
N MET A 220 3.71 -9.85 11.36
CA MET A 220 3.82 -9.03 10.15
C MET A 220 4.97 -9.48 9.24
N GLN A 221 5.93 -10.26 9.74
CA GLN A 221 7.06 -10.79 8.95
C GLN A 221 6.80 -12.19 8.39
N SER A 222 5.94 -12.96 9.05
CA SER A 222 5.76 -14.37 8.74
C SER A 222 4.93 -14.51 7.47
N PRO A 223 5.41 -15.28 6.47
CA PRO A 223 4.67 -15.52 5.25
C PRO A 223 3.28 -16.10 5.53
N PHE A 224 2.25 -15.47 4.96
CA PHE A 224 0.91 -16.01 4.97
C PHE A 224 0.68 -16.85 3.70
N HIS A 225 0.38 -18.13 3.88
CA HIS A 225 0.04 -19.04 2.78
C HIS A 225 -1.48 -19.19 2.69
N PRO A 226 -2.13 -18.59 1.67
CA PRO A 226 -3.58 -18.57 1.56
C PRO A 226 -4.12 -19.88 0.98
N THR A 227 -4.63 -20.73 1.87
CA THR A 227 -5.39 -21.94 1.58
C THR A 227 -6.81 -21.75 2.08
N HIS A 228 -7.78 -22.55 1.65
CA HIS A 228 -9.15 -22.48 2.18
C HIS A 228 -9.20 -22.61 3.71
N ALA A 229 -8.36 -23.48 4.28
CA ALA A 229 -8.27 -23.67 5.72
C ALA A 229 -7.71 -22.43 6.45
N THR A 230 -6.63 -21.83 5.94
CA THR A 230 -6.01 -20.65 6.57
C THR A 230 -6.86 -19.40 6.39
N MET A 231 -7.55 -19.25 5.25
CA MET A 231 -8.50 -18.16 5.01
C MET A 231 -9.72 -18.25 5.91
N ALA A 232 -10.29 -19.45 6.10
CA ALA A 232 -11.41 -19.67 7.01
C ALA A 232 -11.03 -19.52 8.50
N ALA A 233 -9.76 -19.71 8.84
CA ALA A 233 -9.25 -19.59 10.20
C ALA A 233 -8.92 -18.14 10.63
N LEU A 234 -9.05 -17.15 9.74
CA LEU A 234 -8.80 -15.75 10.05
C LEU A 234 -9.75 -15.27 11.15
N ASN A 235 -9.20 -14.60 12.17
CA ASN A 235 -10.00 -14.06 13.25
C ASN A 235 -10.49 -12.66 12.84
N LEU A 236 -11.69 -12.59 12.26
CA LEU A 236 -12.32 -11.34 11.80
C LEU A 236 -13.55 -10.99 12.66
N ASN A 237 -13.36 -11.05 13.98
CA ASN A 237 -14.37 -10.77 14.99
C ASN A 237 -14.14 -9.42 15.68
N ASP A 238 -15.21 -8.84 16.21
CA ASP A 238 -15.23 -7.61 16.98
C ASP A 238 -14.47 -7.77 18.31
N GLY A 239 -14.04 -6.65 18.90
CA GLY A 239 -13.41 -6.61 20.23
C GLY A 239 -11.95 -7.07 20.28
N GLN A 240 -11.36 -7.44 19.13
CA GLN A 240 -9.92 -7.67 19.04
C GLN A 240 -9.12 -6.37 19.19
N PRO A 241 -7.88 -6.44 19.71
CA PRO A 241 -6.96 -5.31 19.67
C PRO A 241 -6.74 -4.83 18.22
N PRO A 242 -6.68 -3.51 17.95
CA PRO A 242 -6.53 -2.99 16.59
C PRO A 242 -5.34 -3.57 15.81
N PHE A 243 -4.20 -3.80 16.48
CA PHE A 243 -3.06 -4.48 15.86
C PHE A 243 -3.39 -5.89 15.36
N THR A 244 -4.07 -6.69 16.18
CA THR A 244 -4.48 -8.06 15.82
C THR A 244 -5.49 -8.06 14.68
N THR A 245 -6.44 -7.11 14.69
CA THR A 245 -7.38 -6.91 13.59
C THR A 245 -6.64 -6.58 12.28
N ALA A 246 -5.65 -5.68 12.33
CA ALA A 246 -4.85 -5.31 11.17
C ALA A 246 -4.03 -6.49 10.62
N VAL A 247 -3.47 -7.36 11.47
CA VAL A 247 -2.79 -8.60 11.05
C VAL A 247 -3.73 -9.51 10.24
N ASN A 248 -4.95 -9.75 10.75
CA ASN A 248 -5.91 -10.61 10.06
C ASN A 248 -6.45 -9.98 8.76
N LEU A 249 -6.72 -8.68 8.76
CA LEU A 249 -7.12 -7.96 7.55
C LEU A 249 -6.03 -7.98 6.48
N ARG A 250 -4.77 -7.78 6.87
CA ARG A 250 -3.61 -7.91 5.96
C ARG A 250 -3.57 -9.29 5.34
N ALA A 251 -3.67 -10.35 6.14
CA ALA A 251 -3.67 -11.74 5.66
C ALA A 251 -4.86 -12.02 4.74
N MET A 252 -6.07 -11.54 5.08
CA MET A 252 -7.26 -11.64 4.25
C MET A 252 -7.03 -11.03 2.86
N PHE A 253 -6.58 -9.76 2.80
CA PHE A 253 -6.33 -9.09 1.52
C PHE A 253 -5.21 -9.76 0.72
N SER A 254 -4.16 -10.25 1.38
CA SER A 254 -3.09 -11.03 0.76
C SER A 254 -3.61 -12.31 0.08
N GLY A 255 -4.52 -13.02 0.75
CA GLY A 255 -5.22 -14.18 0.16
C GLY A 255 -6.09 -13.81 -1.03
N LEU A 256 -6.79 -12.67 -0.97
CA LEU A 256 -7.56 -12.17 -2.11
C LEU A 256 -6.66 -11.77 -3.29
N VAL A 257 -5.47 -11.20 -3.05
CA VAL A 257 -4.48 -10.97 -4.10
C VAL A 257 -4.07 -12.31 -4.71
N ALA A 258 -3.70 -13.30 -3.88
CA ALA A 258 -3.27 -14.61 -4.35
C ALA A 258 -4.33 -15.29 -5.24
N GLY A 259 -5.59 -15.37 -4.78
CA GLY A 259 -6.69 -15.98 -5.54
C GLY A 259 -7.05 -15.24 -6.83
N ASN A 260 -6.67 -13.96 -6.96
CA ASN A 260 -6.97 -13.17 -8.15
C ASN A 260 -5.86 -13.19 -9.21
N VAL A 261 -4.59 -13.20 -8.80
CA VAL A 261 -3.46 -12.96 -9.72
C VAL A 261 -2.29 -13.92 -9.60
N LYS A 262 -2.16 -14.71 -8.52
CA LYS A 262 -1.06 -15.67 -8.36
C LYS A 262 -1.46 -17.03 -8.92
N ALA A 263 -0.53 -17.68 -9.63
CA ALA A 263 -0.81 -18.95 -10.30
C ALA A 263 -1.32 -20.03 -9.34
N GLU A 264 -0.68 -20.16 -8.17
CA GLU A 264 -1.08 -21.11 -7.12
C GLU A 264 -2.48 -20.80 -6.57
N GLY A 265 -2.74 -19.53 -6.19
CA GLY A 265 -4.05 -19.14 -5.67
C GLY A 265 -5.19 -19.29 -6.70
N ILE A 266 -4.93 -19.02 -7.98
CA ILE A 266 -5.91 -19.24 -9.06
C ILE A 266 -6.21 -20.74 -9.22
N ALA A 267 -5.19 -21.60 -9.11
CA ALA A 267 -5.37 -23.05 -9.18
C ALA A 267 -6.18 -23.57 -7.99
N ASP A 268 -5.87 -23.13 -6.76
CA ASP A 268 -6.61 -23.50 -5.55
C ASP A 268 -8.10 -23.11 -5.64
N ILE A 269 -8.40 -21.93 -6.18
CA ILE A 269 -9.79 -21.48 -6.39
C ILE A 269 -10.49 -22.32 -7.44
N ALA A 270 -9.80 -22.71 -8.51
CA ALA A 270 -10.37 -23.56 -9.56
C ALA A 270 -10.65 -24.98 -9.06
N GLU A 271 -9.83 -25.51 -8.14
CA GLU A 271 -9.96 -26.87 -7.61
C GLU A 271 -10.99 -26.97 -6.47
N HIS A 272 -10.97 -26.02 -5.53
CA HIS A 272 -11.72 -26.10 -4.27
C HIS A 272 -12.85 -25.08 -4.14
N GLY A 273 -13.01 -24.18 -5.13
CA GLY A 273 -14.00 -23.10 -5.11
C GLY A 273 -13.50 -21.86 -4.35
N ASN A 274 -14.42 -20.96 -4.01
CA ASN A 274 -14.08 -19.68 -3.39
C ASN A 274 -13.59 -19.81 -1.94
N TYR A 275 -12.69 -18.93 -1.53
CA TYR A 275 -12.33 -18.79 -0.11
C TYR A 275 -13.55 -18.37 0.71
N GLN A 276 -13.81 -19.08 1.80
CA GLN A 276 -14.88 -18.73 2.74
C GLN A 276 -14.30 -17.79 3.80
N ILE A 277 -14.80 -16.56 3.86
CA ILE A 277 -14.35 -15.54 4.82
C ILE A 277 -15.50 -15.28 5.79
N SER A 278 -15.26 -15.56 7.07
CA SER A 278 -16.27 -15.49 8.12
C SER A 278 -15.78 -14.69 9.32
N GLY A 279 -16.72 -14.13 10.07
CA GLY A 279 -16.49 -13.41 11.31
C GLY A 279 -17.79 -12.80 11.82
N ASP A 280 -17.70 -11.83 12.71
CA ASP A 280 -18.89 -11.17 13.25
C ASP A 280 -19.68 -10.45 12.15
N ALA A 281 -21.02 -10.54 12.24
CA ALA A 281 -21.93 -10.09 11.18
C ALA A 281 -21.71 -8.64 10.74
N LYS A 282 -21.45 -7.74 11.70
CA LYS A 282 -21.21 -6.31 11.43
C LYS A 282 -19.86 -6.09 10.73
N PHE A 283 -18.83 -6.83 11.14
CA PHE A 283 -17.51 -6.81 10.51
C PHE A 283 -17.60 -7.34 9.09
N MET A 284 -18.22 -8.50 8.89
CA MET A 284 -18.38 -9.13 7.57
C MET A 284 -19.23 -8.27 6.62
N GLN A 285 -20.23 -7.56 7.13
CA GLN A 285 -20.98 -6.59 6.34
C GLN A 285 -20.07 -5.46 5.83
N ALA A 286 -19.17 -4.94 6.67
CA ALA A 286 -18.23 -3.90 6.28
C ALA A 286 -17.20 -4.41 5.25
N VAL A 287 -16.70 -5.64 5.42
CA VAL A 287 -15.80 -6.29 4.44
C VAL A 287 -16.50 -6.46 3.09
N ASP A 288 -17.73 -7.01 3.08
CA ASP A 288 -18.51 -7.20 1.87
C ASP A 288 -18.80 -5.87 1.15
N GLN A 289 -19.17 -4.82 1.89
CA GLN A 289 -19.41 -3.50 1.32
C GLN A 289 -18.14 -2.92 0.66
N LEU A 290 -16.99 -3.01 1.34
CA LEU A 290 -15.72 -2.54 0.79
C LEU A 290 -15.34 -3.32 -0.47
N LEU A 291 -15.40 -4.65 -0.45
CA LEU A 291 -15.02 -5.48 -1.59
C LEU A 291 -15.95 -5.28 -2.78
N ARG A 292 -17.27 -5.13 -2.56
CA ARG A 292 -18.23 -4.76 -3.61
C ARG A 292 -17.90 -3.41 -4.24
N SER A 293 -17.48 -2.43 -3.43
CA SER A 293 -17.06 -1.12 -3.97
C SER A 293 -15.85 -1.26 -4.91
N PHE A 294 -14.88 -2.13 -4.58
CA PHE A 294 -13.73 -2.40 -5.45
C PHE A 294 -14.15 -3.08 -6.76
N VAL A 295 -15.10 -4.02 -6.70
CA VAL A 295 -15.64 -4.69 -7.89
C VAL A 295 -16.36 -3.68 -8.79
N GLN A 296 -17.28 -2.89 -8.23
CA GLN A 296 -18.06 -1.88 -8.97
C GLN A 296 -17.16 -0.84 -9.65
N GLN A 297 -16.06 -0.47 -9.00
CA GLN A 297 -15.08 0.48 -9.53
C GLN A 297 -14.02 -0.17 -10.43
N GLY A 298 -14.12 -1.48 -10.71
CA GLY A 298 -13.22 -2.19 -11.63
C GLY A 298 -11.78 -2.37 -11.12
N ARG A 299 -11.58 -2.43 -9.80
CA ARG A 299 -10.26 -2.43 -9.16
C ARG A 299 -9.66 -3.81 -8.90
N MET A 300 -10.43 -4.88 -9.14
CA MET A 300 -10.01 -6.26 -8.80
C MET A 300 -9.14 -6.91 -9.87
N LYS A 301 -9.38 -6.60 -11.16
CA LYS A 301 -8.62 -7.07 -12.32
C LYS A 301 -8.60 -6.01 -13.42
N ILE A 302 -7.63 -6.09 -14.32
CA ILE A 302 -7.54 -5.21 -15.51
C ILE A 302 -8.79 -5.36 -16.41
N ASN A 303 -9.34 -6.57 -16.54
CA ASN A 303 -10.58 -6.81 -17.28
C ASN A 303 -11.78 -6.92 -16.31
N ALA A 304 -12.26 -5.77 -15.83
CA ALA A 304 -13.28 -5.69 -14.79
C ALA A 304 -14.62 -6.35 -15.14
N SER A 305 -15.01 -6.38 -16.42
CA SER A 305 -16.32 -6.90 -16.86
C SER A 305 -16.48 -8.42 -16.75
N ALA A 306 -15.37 -9.15 -16.60
CA ALA A 306 -15.34 -10.60 -16.44
C ALA A 306 -14.87 -11.03 -15.04
N TYR A 307 -14.92 -10.12 -14.05
CA TYR A 307 -14.46 -10.44 -12.71
C TYR A 307 -15.42 -11.39 -11.99
N THR A 308 -14.94 -12.61 -11.72
CA THR A 308 -15.56 -13.53 -10.77
C THR A 308 -14.82 -13.44 -9.44
N PRO A 309 -15.51 -13.15 -8.31
CA PRO A 309 -14.91 -13.18 -6.98
C PRO A 309 -14.24 -14.53 -6.68
N CYS A 310 -13.08 -14.49 -6.03
CA CYS A 310 -12.39 -15.67 -5.48
C CYS A 310 -12.76 -15.92 -4.00
N TYR A 311 -13.83 -15.30 -3.52
CA TYR A 311 -14.23 -15.30 -2.12
C TYR A 311 -15.74 -15.27 -1.98
N ASP A 312 -16.23 -15.87 -0.90
CA ASP A 312 -17.59 -15.73 -0.40
C ASP A 312 -17.53 -15.18 1.02
N ILE A 313 -18.32 -14.14 1.30
CA ILE A 313 -18.47 -13.60 2.65
C ILE A 313 -19.58 -14.37 3.36
N VAL A 314 -19.21 -15.12 4.39
CA VAL A 314 -20.11 -15.88 5.25
C VAL A 314 -20.49 -15.01 6.44
N ARG A 315 -21.79 -14.75 6.60
CA ARG A 315 -22.36 -13.87 7.64
C ARG A 315 -23.07 -14.66 8.72
#